data_AF-A0A1V5VNI9-F1
#
_entry.id   AF-A0A1V5VNI9-F1
#
_cell.length_a   1.000
_cell.length_b   1.000
_cell.length_c   1.000
_cell.angle_alpha   90.00
_cell.angle_beta   90.00
_cell.angle_gamma   90.00
#
_symmetry.space_group_name_H-M   'P 1'
#
loop_
_entity.id
_entity.type
_entity.pdbx_description
1 polymer ?
#
loop_
_entity_poly.entity_id
_entity_poly.type
_entity_poly.pdbx_seq_one_letter_code
_entity_poly.pdbx_strand_id
1 'polypeptide(L)' 'MLRERIAPATLLRSDDVRLPGAAGLPGAAKEAFSFAILAYETWHGRPGNLPAATGARYAVVLGSITPGKKRSNG' A
#
# COMPACT_ATOMS: atom_id res chain seq x y z
N MET A 1 7.71 -7.48 7.27
CA MET A 1 7.07 -6.27 6.71
C MET A 1 7.10 -6.32 5.19
N LEU A 2 6.22 -5.60 4.46
CA LEU A 2 6.24 -5.62 2.98
C LEU A 2 7.63 -5.28 2.41
N ARG A 3 8.33 -4.32 3.03
CA ARG A 3 9.71 -3.93 2.66
C ARG A 3 10.69 -5.12 2.62
N GLU A 4 10.56 -6.07 3.53
CA GLU A 4 11.46 -7.23 3.63
C GLU A 4 11.16 -8.25 2.54
N ARG A 5 9.91 -8.30 2.04
CA ARG A 5 9.47 -9.23 1.00
C ARG A 5 9.83 -8.76 -0.40
N ILE A 6 10.02 -7.46 -0.58
CA ILE A 6 10.36 -6.85 -1.88
C ILE A 6 11.84 -6.52 -1.98
N ALA A 7 12.62 -6.66 -0.90
CA ALA A 7 14.04 -6.36 -0.91
C ALA A 7 14.86 -7.50 -1.53
N PRO A 8 15.89 -7.18 -2.34
CA PRO A 8 16.20 -5.85 -2.88
C PRO A 8 15.27 -5.47 -4.04
N ALA A 9 14.67 -4.28 -3.97
CA ALA A 9 13.87 -3.71 -5.06
C ALA A 9 14.64 -2.60 -5.78
N THR A 10 14.52 -2.53 -7.11
CA THR A 10 15.01 -1.37 -7.86
C THR A 10 14.02 -0.22 -7.74
N LEU A 11 14.49 0.95 -7.33
CA LEU A 11 13.67 2.16 -7.28
C LEU A 11 13.56 2.75 -8.69
N LEU A 12 12.34 2.79 -9.23
CA LEU A 12 12.03 3.44 -10.51
C LEU A 12 11.12 4.64 -10.25
N ARG A 13 11.23 5.68 -11.08
CA ARG A 13 10.17 6.69 -11.11
C ARG A 13 8.92 6.02 -11.65
N SER A 14 7.77 6.39 -11.10
CA SER A 14 6.52 5.75 -11.51
C SER A 14 6.21 5.94 -13.00
N ASP A 15 6.71 7.01 -13.63
CA ASP A 15 6.52 7.28 -15.06
C ASP A 15 7.45 6.41 -15.94
N ASP A 16 8.54 5.89 -15.36
CA ASP A 16 9.49 4.99 -16.01
C ASP A 16 9.05 3.51 -15.95
N VAL A 17 7.93 3.21 -15.27
CA VAL A 17 7.37 1.86 -15.20
C VAL A 17 6.85 1.45 -16.58
N ARG A 18 7.64 0.64 -17.30
CA ARG A 18 7.24 0.10 -18.59
C ARG A 18 6.49 -1.22 -18.40
N LEU A 19 5.18 -1.17 -18.49
CA LEU A 19 4.37 -2.36 -18.74
C LEU A 19 4.20 -2.53 -20.26
N PRO A 20 4.19 -3.76 -20.80
CA PRO A 20 3.91 -3.98 -22.21
C PRO A 20 2.59 -3.30 -22.60
N GLY A 21 2.65 -2.31 -23.51
CA GLY A 21 1.47 -1.58 -23.99
C GLY A 21 0.96 -0.45 -23.10
N ALA A 22 1.66 -0.05 -22.01
CA ALA A 22 1.27 1.09 -21.19
C ALA A 22 2.39 2.13 -21.03
N ALA A 23 2.01 3.42 -21.04
CA ALA A 23 2.89 4.53 -20.70
C ALA A 23 2.89 4.74 -19.18
N GLY A 24 3.94 4.29 -18.48
CA GLY A 24 4.11 4.55 -17.04
C GLY A 24 3.00 4.00 -16.14
N LEU A 25 3.10 4.28 -14.84
CA LEU A 25 2.00 4.06 -13.89
C LEU A 25 1.16 5.35 -13.78
N PRO A 26 -0.12 5.37 -14.20
CA PRO A 26 -0.98 6.56 -14.09
C PRO A 26 -1.15 7.04 -12.65
N GLY A 27 -1.34 8.34 -12.43
CA GLY A 27 -1.50 8.94 -11.08
C GLY A 27 -2.57 8.26 -10.22
N ALA A 28 -3.76 8.03 -10.77
CA ALA A 28 -4.84 7.33 -10.07
C ALA A 28 -4.46 5.88 -9.68
N ALA A 29 -3.66 5.20 -10.50
CA ALA A 29 -3.15 3.88 -10.17
C ALA A 29 -2.11 3.93 -9.02
N LYS A 30 -1.27 4.97 -8.97
CA LYS A 30 -0.33 5.20 -7.85
C LYS A 30 -1.07 5.33 -6.52
N GLU A 31 -2.15 6.11 -6.50
CA GLU A 31 -2.99 6.30 -5.31
C GLU A 31 -3.70 5.00 -4.91
N ALA A 32 -4.31 4.30 -5.86
CA ALA A 32 -4.98 3.02 -5.61
C ALA A 32 -4.02 1.97 -5.02
N PHE A 33 -2.80 1.85 -5.56
CA PHE A 33 -1.78 0.96 -5.02
C PHE A 33 -1.33 1.39 -3.61
N SER A 34 -1.23 2.69 -3.35
CA SER A 34 -0.90 3.20 -2.01
C SER A 34 -1.95 2.77 -0.97
N PHE A 35 -3.24 2.87 -1.29
CA PHE A 35 -4.31 2.37 -0.41
C PHE A 35 -4.26 0.85 -0.22
N ALA A 36 -3.96 0.08 -1.27
CA ALA A 36 -3.82 -1.37 -1.17
C ALA A 36 -2.67 -1.77 -0.24
N ILE A 37 -1.53 -1.07 -0.31
CA ILE A 37 -0.39 -1.27 0.59
C ILE A 37 -0.77 -0.92 2.02
N LEU A 38 -1.44 0.21 2.24
CA LEU A 38 -1.92 0.60 3.57
C LEU A 38 -2.83 -0.48 4.16
N ALA A 39 -3.82 -0.96 3.39
CA ALA A 39 -4.72 -2.03 3.82
C ALA A 39 -3.96 -3.33 4.17
N TYR A 40 -2.92 -3.67 3.41
CA TYR A 40 -2.07 -4.83 3.70
C TYR A 40 -1.32 -4.65 5.03
N GLU A 41 -0.79 -3.47 5.32
CA GLU A 41 -0.12 -3.18 6.60
C GLU A 41 -1.13 -3.17 7.76
N THR A 42 -2.32 -2.59 7.58
CA THR A 42 -3.43 -2.64 8.56
C THR A 42 -3.81 -4.07 8.91
N TRP A 43 -3.98 -4.92 7.89
CA TRP A 43 -4.34 -6.34 8.07
C TRP A 43 -3.34 -7.10 8.95
N HIS A 44 -2.07 -6.70 8.93
CA HIS A 44 -1.03 -7.31 9.75
C HIS A 44 -0.72 -6.53 11.03
N GLY A 45 -1.51 -5.50 11.37
CA GLY A 45 -1.29 -4.67 12.56
C GLY A 45 0.02 -3.90 12.54
N ARG A 46 0.51 -3.49 11.37
CA ARG A 46 1.80 -2.81 11.20
C ARG A 46 1.61 -1.32 10.88
N PRO A 47 2.56 -0.46 11.29
CA PRO A 47 2.44 0.97 11.03
C PRO A 47 2.39 1.30 9.53
N GLY A 48 1.47 2.19 9.16
CA GLY A 48 1.27 2.63 7.76
C GLY A 48 1.75 4.04 7.47
N ASN A 49 2.12 4.81 8.51
CA ASN A 49 2.65 6.17 8.34
C ASN A 49 4.17 6.23 8.53
N LEU A 50 4.78 7.24 7.91
CA LEU A 50 6.12 7.68 8.22
C LEU A 50 6.03 8.98 9.02
N PRO A 51 6.40 9.00 10.32
CA PRO A 51 6.28 10.19 11.17
C PRO A 51 6.88 11.47 10.56
N ALA A 52 8.05 11.36 9.92
CA ALA A 52 8.71 12.48 9.26
C ALA A 52 7.91 13.06 8.07
N ALA A 53 7.05 12.27 7.43
CA ALA A 53 6.20 12.70 6.32
C ALA A 53 4.83 13.21 6.78
N THR A 54 4.35 12.81 7.97
CA THR A 54 3.00 13.13 8.46
C THR A 54 2.97 14.07 9.66
N GLY A 55 4.11 14.39 10.27
CA GLY A 55 4.18 15.17 11.52
C GLY A 55 3.69 14.42 12.77
N ALA A 56 3.47 13.10 12.67
CA ALA A 56 3.04 12.30 13.81
C ALA A 56 4.18 12.13 14.83
N ARG A 57 3.85 12.02 16.13
CA ARG A 57 4.86 11.80 17.19
C ARG A 57 5.50 10.40 17.12
N TYR A 58 4.76 9.42 16.62
CA TYR A 58 5.18 8.03 16.53
C TYR A 58 4.49 7.35 15.33
N ALA A 59 5.02 6.20 14.93
CA ALA A 59 4.44 5.39 13.88
C ALA A 59 3.17 4.68 14.41
N VAL A 60 2.11 4.64 13.60
CA VAL A 60 0.78 4.12 13.95
C VAL A 60 0.21 3.28 12.81
N VAL A 61 -0.61 2.29 13.18
CA VAL A 61 -1.43 1.54 12.22
C VAL A 61 -2.50 2.49 11.68
N LEU A 62 -2.63 2.58 10.36
CA LEU A 62 -3.64 3.41 9.70
C LEU A 62 -4.85 2.56 9.29
N GLY A 63 -6.02 3.20 9.15
CA GLY A 63 -7.24 2.57 8.64
C GLY A 63 -8.02 1.75 9.67
N SER A 64 -9.10 1.13 9.21
CA SER A 64 -9.97 0.25 10.00
C SER A 64 -10.41 -0.95 9.15
N ILE A 65 -10.63 -2.10 9.80
CA ILE A 65 -11.12 -3.31 9.14
C ILE A 65 -12.63 -3.35 9.31
N THR A 66 -13.37 -3.25 8.21
CA THR A 66 -14.81 -3.49 8.17
C THR A 66 -15.06 -4.93 7.70
N PRO A 67 -15.59 -5.83 8.55
CA PRO A 67 -15.86 -7.20 8.14
C PRO A 67 -16.88 -7.26 7.00
N GLY A 68 -16.56 -8.02 5.95
CA GLY A 68 -17.50 -8.30 4.87
C GLY A 68 -18.64 -9.22 5.31
N LYS A 69 -19.72 -9.25 4.53
CA LYS A 69 -20.84 -10.17 4.76
C LYS A 69 -20.34 -11.61 4.72
N LYS A 70 -20.64 -12.41 5.76
CA LYS A 70 -20.40 -13.86 5.71
C LYS A 70 -21.17 -14.41 4.50
N ARG A 71 -20.49 -15.17 3.63
CA ARG A 71 -21.21 -16.00 2.66
C ARG A 71 -21.98 -17.03 3.46
N SER A 72 -23.31 -16.95 3.43
CA SER A 72 -24.16 -18.06 3.87
C SER A 72 -23.97 -19.17 2.85
N ASN A 73 -23.32 -20.27 3.24
CA ASN A 73 -23.46 -21.51 2.47
C ASN A 73 -24.94 -21.91 2.54
N GLY A 74 -25.59 -21.98 1.38
CA GLY A 74 -26.85 -22.70 1.23
C GLY A 74 -26.62 -24.20 1.25
#